data_AF-A0A316DNL2-F1
#
_entry.id   AF-A0A316DNL2-F1
#
_cell.length_a   1.000
_cell.length_b   1.000
_cell.length_c   1.000
_cell.angle_alpha   90.00
_cell.angle_beta   90.00
_cell.angle_gamma   90.00
#
_symmetry.space_group_name_H-M   'P 1'
#
loop_
_entity.id
_entity.type
_entity.pdbx_description
1 polymer ?
#
loop_
_entity_poly.entity_id
_entity_poly.type
_entity_poly.pdbx_seq_one_letter_code
_entity_poly.pdbx_strand_id
1 'polypeptide(L)'
;MELSYKNNKLEKSLTTDKGLAKSYGKLAKKIKQRRIQLESADNLEVISKLPVLRLHQHIGKGKGTWSIDIQENWRILFEINQDPIPTLEDGGIDLKAITIISIESIEDPH
;
A
#
# COMPACT_ATOMS: atom_id res chain seq x y z
N MET A 1 -3.31 -10.30 2.09
CA MET A 1 -3.79 -9.92 0.75
C MET A 1 -2.63 -10.06 -0.22
N GLU A 2 -2.89 -10.22 -1.51
CA GLU A 2 -1.84 -10.33 -2.53
C GLU A 2 -1.26 -8.96 -2.87
N LEU A 3 0.08 -8.88 -2.93
CA LEU A 3 0.80 -7.67 -3.30
C LEU A 3 1.54 -7.89 -4.62
N SER A 4 1.20 -7.07 -5.61
CA SER A 4 2.03 -6.86 -6.79
C SER A 4 2.82 -5.56 -6.65
N TYR A 5 3.72 -5.32 -7.59
CA TYR A 5 4.58 -4.14 -7.62
C TYR A 5 4.65 -3.57 -9.02
N LYS A 6 4.72 -2.24 -9.13
CA LYS A 6 4.88 -1.51 -10.39
C LYS A 6 5.98 -2.08 -11.30
N ASN A 7 7.07 -2.56 -10.71
CA ASN A 7 8.18 -3.18 -11.42
C ASN A 7 9.08 -4.02 -10.50
N ASN A 8 9.88 -4.89 -11.10
CA ASN A 8 10.82 -5.78 -10.41
C ASN A 8 11.87 -5.04 -9.56
N LYS A 9 12.20 -3.78 -9.90
CA LYS A 9 13.16 -2.99 -9.12
C LYS A 9 12.54 -2.59 -7.78
N LEU A 10 11.29 -2.11 -7.80
CA LEU A 10 10.54 -1.75 -6.60
C LEU A 10 10.29 -2.97 -5.73
N GLU A 11 9.85 -4.08 -6.33
CA GLU A 11 9.67 -5.35 -5.62
C GLU A 11 10.94 -5.74 -4.85
N LYS A 12 12.09 -5.87 -5.54
CA LYS A 12 13.36 -6.27 -4.92
C LYS A 12 13.78 -5.31 -3.81
N SER A 13 13.45 -4.02 -3.93
CA SER A 13 13.75 -3.01 -2.92
C SER A 13 12.91 -3.15 -1.64
N LEU A 14 11.76 -3.83 -1.71
CA LEU A 14 10.81 -3.98 -0.60
C LEU A 14 10.78 -5.40 -0.02
N THR A 15 11.15 -6.41 -0.82
CA THR A 15 11.02 -7.83 -0.45
C THR A 15 12.31 -8.47 0.02
N THR A 16 13.48 -7.89 -0.30
CA THR A 16 14.78 -8.39 0.16
C THR A 16 15.36 -7.52 1.27
N ASP A 17 15.96 -8.14 2.29
CA ASP A 17 16.58 -7.38 3.39
C ASP A 17 17.69 -6.45 2.90
N LYS A 18 18.49 -6.91 1.92
CA LYS A 18 19.51 -6.08 1.25
C LYS A 18 18.89 -4.91 0.48
N GLY A 19 17.80 -5.15 -0.24
CA GLY A 19 17.09 -4.12 -1.00
C GLY A 19 16.50 -3.05 -0.08
N LEU A 20 15.82 -3.48 0.98
CA LEU A 20 15.23 -2.60 1.99
C LEU A 20 16.30 -1.72 2.66
N ALA A 21 17.37 -2.34 3.15
CA ALA A 21 18.45 -1.62 3.81
C ALA A 21 19.13 -0.62 2.87
N LYS A 22 19.38 -1.02 1.61
CA LYS A 22 20.04 -0.16 0.61
C LYS A 22 19.17 1.02 0.19
N SER A 23 17.88 0.79 -0.02
CA SER A 23 16.98 1.83 -0.57
C SER A 23 16.43 2.76 0.51
N TYR A 24 16.19 2.26 1.72
CA TYR A 24 15.40 2.98 2.73
C TYR A 24 16.09 3.14 4.08
N GLY A 25 17.27 2.55 4.28
CA GLY A 25 18.10 2.75 5.47
C GLY A 25 17.31 2.56 6.78
N LYS A 26 17.16 3.63 7.56
CA LYS A 26 16.44 3.62 8.85
C LYS A 26 14.96 3.24 8.71
N LEU A 27 14.32 3.54 7.58
CA LEU A 27 12.91 3.22 7.33
C LEU A 27 12.70 1.74 6.99
N ALA A 28 13.75 0.99 6.64
CA ALA A 28 13.66 -0.41 6.21
C ALA A 28 12.83 -1.28 7.16
N LYS A 29 13.02 -1.13 8.48
CA LYS A 29 12.28 -1.87 9.49
C LYS A 29 10.78 -1.54 9.48
N LYS A 30 10.43 -0.25 9.35
CA LYS A 30 9.04 0.20 9.31
C LYS A 30 8.35 -0.19 8.02
N ILE A 31 9.02 -0.07 6.87
CA ILE A 31 8.51 -0.51 5.57
C ILE A 31 8.24 -2.01 5.58
N LYS A 32 9.19 -2.82 6.07
CA LYS A 32 9.00 -4.27 6.23
C LYS A 32 7.80 -4.58 7.12
N GLN A 33 7.64 -3.87 8.23
CA GLN A 33 6.48 -4.00 9.10
C GLN A 33 5.16 -3.70 8.35
N ARG A 34 5.07 -2.59 7.63
CA ARG A 34 3.85 -2.21 6.89
C ARG A 34 3.54 -3.21 5.77
N ARG A 35 4.57 -3.67 5.04
CA ARG A 35 4.42 -4.72 4.01
C ARG A 35 3.84 -6.00 4.60
N ILE A 36 4.38 -6.48 5.73
CA ILE A 36 3.87 -7.69 6.40
C ILE A 36 2.42 -7.49 6.86
N GLN A 37 2.06 -6.30 7.35
CA GLN A 37 0.67 -5.99 7.74
C GLN A 37 -0.28 -6.07 6.56
N LEU A 38 0.11 -5.55 5.38
CA LEU A 38 -0.64 -5.69 4.14
C LEU A 38 -0.77 -7.17 3.73
N GLU A 39 0.34 -7.90 3.66
CA GLU A 39 0.38 -9.33 3.28
C GLU A 39 -0.51 -10.19 4.19
N SER A 40 -0.53 -9.88 5.49
CA SER A 40 -1.28 -10.65 6.51
C SER A 40 -2.76 -10.30 6.60
N ALA A 41 -3.20 -9.16 6.06
CA ALA A 41 -4.60 -8.74 6.11
C ALA A 41 -5.44 -9.44 5.05
N ASP A 42 -6.64 -9.93 5.36
CA ASP A 42 -7.48 -10.61 4.37
C ASP A 42 -7.89 -9.67 3.21
N ASN A 43 -8.17 -8.41 3.53
CA ASN A 43 -8.60 -7.39 2.58
C ASN A 43 -8.26 -5.98 3.06
N LEU A 44 -8.58 -4.98 2.23
CA LEU A 44 -8.29 -3.58 2.53
C LEU A 44 -9.12 -3.02 3.71
N GLU A 45 -10.27 -3.62 4.04
CA GLU A 45 -11.06 -3.26 5.23
C GLU A 45 -10.31 -3.59 6.53
N VAL A 46 -9.59 -4.71 6.59
CA VAL A 46 -8.75 -5.03 7.76
C VAL A 46 -7.68 -3.94 7.97
N ILE A 47 -7.11 -3.42 6.87
CA ILE A 47 -6.14 -2.33 6.89
C ILE A 47 -6.77 -1.00 7.33
N SER A 48 -7.99 -0.70 6.89
CA SER A 48 -8.71 0.53 7.28
C SER A 48 -8.98 0.59 8.79
N LYS A 49 -9.12 -0.57 9.43
CA LYS A 49 -9.30 -0.71 10.89
C LYS A 49 -8.03 -0.51 11.70
N LEU A 50 -6.86 -0.27 11.07
CA LEU A 50 -5.60 0.02 11.74
C LEU A 50 -5.30 1.53 11.71
N PRO A 51 -5.63 2.29 12.78
CA PRO A 51 -5.56 3.76 12.73
C PRO A 51 -4.15 4.29 12.45
N VAL A 52 -3.11 3.54 12.87
CA VAL A 52 -1.69 3.87 12.67
C VAL A 52 -1.22 3.78 11.20
N LEU A 53 -2.04 3.19 10.32
CA LEU A 53 -1.76 3.16 8.88
C LEU A 53 -2.38 4.33 8.15
N ARG A 54 -3.39 5.00 8.73
CA ARG A 54 -4.07 6.17 8.13
C ARG A 54 -4.39 5.97 6.65
N LEU A 55 -4.97 4.80 6.34
CA LEU A 55 -5.39 4.45 4.98
C LEU A 55 -6.31 5.54 4.42
N HIS A 56 -5.99 6.04 3.23
CA HIS A 56 -6.88 6.95 2.50
C HIS A 56 -6.65 6.87 0.99
N GLN A 57 -7.72 7.15 0.25
CA GLN A 57 -7.66 7.34 -1.19
C GLN A 57 -7.30 8.79 -1.50
N HIS A 58 -6.45 9.00 -2.50
CA HIS A 58 -6.18 10.32 -3.04
C HIS A 58 -7.37 10.80 -3.87
N ILE A 59 -7.64 12.10 -3.83
CA ILE A 59 -8.74 12.75 -4.56
C ILE A 59 -8.19 13.63 -5.70
N GLY A 60 -9.06 13.99 -6.65
CA GLY A 60 -8.68 14.86 -7.77
C GLY A 60 -7.67 14.21 -8.71
N LYS A 61 -6.54 14.87 -8.96
CA LYS A 61 -5.49 14.40 -9.90
C LYS A 61 -4.89 13.04 -9.52
N GLY A 62 -4.94 12.64 -8.25
CA GLY A 62 -4.47 11.34 -7.76
C GLY A 62 -5.56 10.29 -7.58
N LYS A 63 -6.77 10.50 -8.12
CA LYS A 63 -7.87 9.54 -7.99
C LYS A 63 -7.44 8.16 -8.51
N GLY A 64 -7.68 7.13 -7.71
CA GLY A 64 -7.26 5.75 -7.99
C GLY A 64 -6.05 5.30 -7.15
N THR A 65 -5.21 6.26 -6.73
CA THR A 65 -4.10 6.00 -5.82
C THR A 65 -4.57 6.01 -4.36
N TRP A 66 -3.99 5.13 -3.57
CA TRP A 66 -4.18 5.01 -2.13
C TRP A 66 -2.85 5.15 -1.41
N SER A 67 -2.88 5.52 -0.13
CA SER A 67 -1.67 5.50 0.68
C SER A 67 -1.90 5.04 2.12
N ILE A 68 -0.82 4.49 2.70
CA ILE A 68 -0.69 4.21 4.13
C ILE A 68 0.61 4.80 4.69
N ASP A 69 0.58 5.21 5.95
CA ASP A 69 1.71 5.82 6.65
C ASP A 69 2.77 4.77 7.03
N ILE A 70 4.04 5.11 6.77
CA ILE A 70 5.22 4.35 7.22
C ILE A 70 5.69 4.92 8.57
N GLN A 71 6.19 6.16 8.52
CA GLN A 71 6.73 6.95 9.63
C GLN A 71 6.82 8.42 9.19
N GLU A 72 6.43 9.34 10.08
CA GLU A 72 6.43 10.79 9.79
C GLU A 72 5.67 11.08 8.50
N ASN A 73 6.34 11.60 7.47
CA ASN A 73 5.73 11.96 6.20
C ASN A 73 5.83 10.85 5.14
N TRP A 74 6.55 9.77 5.41
CA TRP A 74 6.77 8.68 4.46
C TRP A 74 5.54 7.80 4.31
N ARG A 75 5.18 7.51 3.06
CA ARG A 75 3.99 6.72 2.68
C ARG A 75 4.33 5.58 1.72
N ILE A 76 3.58 4.48 1.84
CA ILE A 76 3.45 3.51 0.74
C ILE A 76 2.28 3.97 -0.12
N LEU A 77 2.52 4.17 -1.41
CA LEU A 77 1.48 4.45 -2.39
C LEU A 77 1.18 3.18 -3.18
N PHE A 78 -0.10 2.92 -3.41
CA PHE A 78 -0.55 1.74 -4.13
C PHE A 78 -1.86 2.00 -4.87
N GLU A 79 -2.18 1.09 -5.79
CA GLU A 79 -3.44 1.06 -6.52
C GLU A 79 -4.16 -0.27 -6.30
N ILE A 80 -5.48 -0.29 -6.48
CA ILE A 80 -6.27 -1.53 -6.47
C ILE A 80 -5.96 -2.28 -7.76
N ASN A 81 -5.48 -3.52 -7.65
CA ASN A 81 -5.09 -4.32 -8.81
C ASN A 81 -6.11 -5.44 -9.07
N GLN A 82 -7.37 -5.03 -9.24
CA GLN A 82 -8.49 -5.91 -9.58
C GLN A 82 -9.30 -5.30 -10.70
N ASP A 83 -9.68 -6.13 -11.67
CA ASP A 83 -10.54 -5.75 -12.79
C ASP A 83 -11.75 -6.70 -12.83
N PRO A 84 -12.98 -6.21 -12.58
CA PRO A 84 -13.32 -4.82 -12.23
C PRO A 84 -12.89 -4.43 -10.82
N ILE A 85 -12.74 -3.11 -10.57
CA ILE A 85 -12.56 -2.58 -9.22
C ILE A 85 -13.84 -2.88 -8.41
N PRO A 86 -13.74 -3.54 -7.23
CA PRO A 86 -14.91 -3.85 -6.42
C PRO A 86 -15.64 -2.59 -5.93
N THR A 87 -16.94 -2.54 -6.17
CA THR A 87 -17.81 -1.42 -5.80
C THR A 87 -19.04 -1.91 -5.06
N LEU A 88 -19.56 -1.05 -4.18
CA LEU A 88 -20.84 -1.21 -3.50
C LEU A 88 -21.99 -0.80 -4.45
N GLU A 89 -23.23 -1.13 -4.07
CA GLU A 89 -24.42 -0.77 -4.84
C GLU A 89 -24.58 0.75 -5.07
N ASP A 90 -24.08 1.57 -4.14
CA ASP A 90 -24.10 3.02 -4.22
C ASP A 90 -22.96 3.64 -5.05
N GLY A 91 -22.09 2.79 -5.62
CA GLY A 91 -20.91 3.20 -6.40
C GLY A 91 -19.68 3.53 -5.55
N GLY A 92 -19.74 3.38 -4.22
CA GLY A 92 -18.59 3.42 -3.33
C GLY A 92 -17.64 2.24 -3.58
N ILE A 93 -16.40 2.33 -3.10
CA ILE A 93 -15.42 1.24 -3.20
C ILE A 93 -15.68 0.21 -2.10
N ASP A 94 -15.79 -1.07 -2.46
CA ASP A 94 -15.95 -2.15 -1.48
C ASP A 94 -14.58 -2.62 -0.95
N LEU A 95 -14.17 -2.07 0.19
CA LEU A 95 -12.91 -2.42 0.85
C LEU A 95 -12.81 -3.89 1.27
N LYS A 96 -13.94 -4.58 1.49
CA LYS A 96 -13.95 -5.99 1.90
C LYS A 96 -13.61 -6.92 0.74
N ALA A 97 -13.95 -6.52 -0.47
CA ALA A 97 -13.70 -7.27 -1.69
C ALA A 97 -12.33 -6.99 -2.33
N ILE A 98 -11.56 -6.03 -1.79
CA ILE A 98 -10.20 -5.72 -2.25
C ILE A 98 -9.19 -6.64 -1.56
N THR A 99 -8.63 -7.55 -2.33
CA THR A 99 -7.67 -8.59 -1.91
C THR A 99 -6.35 -8.54 -2.69
N ILE A 100 -6.26 -7.72 -3.75
CA ILE A 100 -5.04 -7.55 -4.56
C ILE A 100 -4.76 -6.06 -4.76
N ILE A 101 -3.54 -5.63 -4.42
CA ILE A 101 -3.06 -4.26 -4.63
C ILE A 101 -1.69 -4.25 -5.32
N SER A 102 -1.40 -3.19 -6.07
CA SER A 102 -0.07 -2.94 -6.63
C SER A 102 0.62 -1.81 -5.89
N ILE A 103 1.77 -2.10 -5.25
CA ILE A 103 2.60 -1.04 -4.67
C ILE A 103 3.29 -0.27 -5.78
N GLU A 104 3.05 1.04 -5.82
CA GLU A 104 3.49 1.94 -6.88
C GLU A 104 4.75 2.72 -6.53
N SER A 105 4.88 3.16 -5.27
CA SER A 105 6.05 3.90 -4.80
C SER A 105 6.12 3.97 -3.26
N ILE A 106 7.29 4.38 -2.78
CA ILE A 106 7.51 4.82 -1.41
C ILE A 106 7.92 6.29 -1.50
N GLU A 107 7.15 7.21 -0.93
CA GLU A 107 7.34 8.65 -1.11
C GLU A 107 7.34 9.42 0.21
N ASP A 108 8.13 10.49 0.25
CA ASP A 108 8.05 11.58 1.22
C ASP A 108 7.61 12.84 0.46
N PRO A 109 6.44 13.41 0.75
CA PRO A 109 5.95 14.59 0.04
C PRO A 109 6.57 15.92 0.49
N HIS A 110 7.74 15.91 1.15
CA HIS A 110 8.48 17.12 1.57
C HIS A 110 9.86 17.21 0.92
#